data_AF-A0A1Q6QHG7-F1
#
_entry.id   AF-A0A1Q6QHG7-F1
#
_cell.length_a   1.000
_cell.length_b   1.000
_cell.length_c   1.000
_cell.angle_alpha   90.00
_cell.angle_beta   90.00
_cell.angle_gamma   90.00
#
_symmetry.space_group_name_H-M   'P 1'
#
loop_
_entity.id
_entity.type
_entity.pdbx_description
1 polymer ?
#
loop_
_entity_poly.entity_id
_entity_poly.type
_entity_poly.pdbx_seq_one_letter_code
_entity_poly.pdbx_strand_id
1 'polypeptide(L)'
;MRKTAKTQTIDADSRDYDLKDIENDPRITQTTKEFWITMVCYICFAALMIANLLLFSGSSVTVLGFPLWIFLEIGLIIGFVVMVIILATFVYQDMDITPDGELHKKQNQ
;
A
#
# COMPACT_ATOMS: atom_id res chain seq x y z
N MET A 1 1.95 17.29 46.09
CA MET A 1 1.79 18.25 44.99
C MET A 1 0.80 17.68 43.98
N ARG A 2 -0.40 18.25 43.92
CA ARG A 2 -1.52 17.78 43.08
C ARG A 2 -1.27 18.28 41.65
N LYS A 3 -1.02 17.38 40.70
CA LYS A 3 -0.93 17.75 39.27
C LYS A 3 -2.33 18.16 38.81
N THR A 4 -2.59 19.46 38.75
CA THR A 4 -3.77 20.01 38.12
C THR A 4 -3.63 19.77 36.61
N ALA A 5 -4.38 18.81 36.08
CA ALA A 5 -4.55 18.67 34.64
C ALA A 5 -5.19 19.96 34.14
N LYS A 6 -4.44 20.78 33.39
CA LYS A 6 -5.00 21.93 32.68
C LYS A 6 -5.98 21.38 31.65
N THR A 7 -7.28 21.56 31.88
CA THR A 7 -8.30 21.40 30.85
C THR A 7 -8.06 22.50 29.82
N GLN A 8 -7.31 22.19 28.77
CA GLN A 8 -7.13 23.11 27.65
C GLN A 8 -8.45 23.13 26.88
N THR A 9 -9.14 24.27 26.92
CA THR A 9 -10.29 24.53 26.07
C THR A 9 -9.76 24.74 24.66
N ILE A 10 -9.97 23.76 23.79
CA ILE A 10 -9.57 23.83 22.38
C ILE A 10 -10.51 24.82 21.69
N ASP A 11 -9.99 26.00 21.36
CA ASP A 11 -10.69 27.01 20.56
C ASP A 11 -10.52 26.64 19.08
N ALA A 12 -11.63 26.39 18.40
CA ALA A 12 -11.65 25.94 17.01
C ALA A 12 -11.11 26.99 16.02
N ASP A 13 -11.17 28.28 16.38
CA ASP A 13 -10.66 29.40 15.55
C ASP A 13 -9.24 29.85 15.96
N SER A 14 -8.72 29.35 17.08
CA SER A 14 -7.36 29.66 17.51
C SER A 14 -6.36 28.87 16.67
N ARG A 15 -5.46 29.56 15.96
CA ARG A 15 -4.38 28.93 15.18
C ARG A 15 -3.19 28.44 16.03
N ASP A 16 -3.28 28.61 17.34
CA ASP A 16 -2.21 28.35 18.32
C ASP A 16 -2.39 26.95 18.95
N TYR A 17 -2.60 25.94 18.10
CA TYR A 17 -2.71 24.53 18.51
C TYR A 17 -1.33 23.85 18.52
N ASP A 18 -1.06 23.02 19.55
CA ASP A 18 0.11 22.15 19.58
C ASP A 18 -0.12 21.00 18.59
N LEU A 19 0.86 20.74 17.70
CA LEU A 19 0.79 19.67 16.70
C LEU A 19 0.55 18.28 17.32
N LYS A 20 0.87 18.12 18.61
CA LYS A 20 0.64 16.91 19.39
C LYS A 20 -0.82 16.64 19.71
N ASP A 21 -1.66 17.68 19.68
CA ASP A 21 -3.09 17.60 19.97
C ASP A 21 -3.92 17.36 18.69
N ILE A 22 -3.28 17.33 17.52
CA ILE A 22 -3.93 16.99 16.25
C ILE A 22 -4.15 15.48 16.21
N GLU A 23 -5.41 15.07 16.34
CA GLU A 23 -5.82 13.67 16.23
C GLU A 23 -5.65 13.19 14.78
N ASN A 24 -4.99 12.04 14.61
CA ASN A 24 -4.67 11.52 13.30
C ASN A 24 -5.88 10.79 12.73
N ASP A 25 -6.43 11.26 11.61
CA ASP A 25 -7.61 10.66 10.98
C ASP A 25 -7.33 9.17 10.66
N PRO A 26 -8.18 8.24 11.13
CA PRO A 26 -8.07 6.81 10.83
C PRO A 26 -7.95 6.50 9.33
N ARG A 27 -8.62 7.29 8.49
CA ARG A 27 -8.58 7.20 7.02
C ARG A 27 -7.17 7.43 6.49
N ILE A 28 -6.48 8.47 6.96
CA ILE A 28 -5.12 8.80 6.53
C ILE A 28 -4.13 7.72 6.99
N THR A 29 -4.33 7.19 8.21
CA THR A 29 -3.50 6.10 8.74
C THR A 29 -3.65 4.83 7.90
N GLN A 30 -4.88 4.53 7.46
CA GLN A 30 -5.16 3.41 6.59
C GLN A 30 -4.58 3.59 5.18
N THR A 31 -4.84 4.73 4.53
CA THR A 31 -4.28 5.03 3.20
C THR A 31 -2.75 4.97 3.22
N THR A 32 -2.12 5.45 4.29
CA THR A 32 -0.66 5.35 4.45
C THR A 32 -0.20 3.90 4.48
N LYS A 33 -0.89 3.03 5.22
CA LYS A 33 -0.59 1.59 5.25
C LYS A 33 -0.75 0.95 3.87
N GLU A 34 -1.83 1.25 3.18
CA GLU A 34 -2.10 0.72 1.84
C GLU A 34 -1.02 1.19 0.84
N PHE A 35 -0.63 2.48 0.88
CA PHE A 35 0.46 3.02 0.08
C PHE A 35 1.79 2.31 0.31
N TRP A 36 2.17 2.04 1.56
CA TRP A 36 3.42 1.31 1.82
C TRP A 36 3.38 -0.12 1.30
N ILE A 37 2.23 -0.79 1.41
CA ILE A 37 2.04 -2.13 0.86
C ILE A 37 2.16 -2.11 -0.67
N THR A 38 1.53 -1.14 -1.34
CA THR A 38 1.61 -1.01 -2.81
C THR A 38 3.05 -0.78 -3.25
N MET A 39 3.75 0.12 -2.55
CA MET A 39 5.12 0.49 -2.88
C MET A 39 6.08 -0.69 -2.70
N VAL A 40 5.98 -1.42 -1.59
CA VAL A 40 6.82 -2.62 -1.36
C VAL A 40 6.53 -3.70 -2.40
N CYS A 41 5.26 -3.95 -2.73
CA CYS A 41 4.88 -4.93 -3.75
C CYS A 41 5.48 -4.58 -5.11
N TYR A 42 5.40 -3.31 -5.52
CA TYR A 42 5.97 -2.86 -6.78
C TYR A 42 7.50 -2.93 -6.80
N ILE A 43 8.17 -2.57 -5.70
CA ILE A 43 9.63 -2.70 -5.57
C ILE A 43 10.06 -4.17 -5.70
N CYS A 44 9.35 -5.09 -5.05
CA CYS A 44 9.63 -6.53 -5.17
C CYS A 44 9.44 -7.01 -6.61
N PHE A 45 8.37 -6.60 -7.29
CA PHE A 45 8.14 -6.94 -8.69
C PHE A 45 9.26 -6.41 -9.59
N ALA A 46 9.61 -5.12 -9.47
CA ALA A 46 10.69 -4.52 -10.24
C ALA A 46 12.04 -5.23 -10.00
N ALA A 47 12.35 -5.58 -8.75
CA ALA A 47 13.56 -6.32 -8.41
C ALA A 47 13.59 -7.71 -9.07
N LEU A 48 12.45 -8.42 -9.09
CA LEU A 48 12.35 -9.72 -9.76
C LEU A 48 12.50 -9.62 -11.28
N MET A 49 11.95 -8.58 -11.90
CA MET A 49 12.12 -8.31 -13.34
C MET A 49 13.59 -8.07 -13.69
N ILE A 50 14.26 -7.20 -12.91
CA ILE A 50 15.69 -6.90 -13.07
C ILE A 50 16.52 -8.18 -12.85
N ALA A 51 16.24 -8.93 -11.79
CA ALA A 51 16.96 -10.17 -11.49
C ALA A 51 16.80 -11.20 -12.61
N ASN A 52 15.59 -11.36 -13.17
CA ASN A 52 15.36 -12.27 -14.29
C ASN A 52 16.24 -11.90 -15.50
N LEU A 53 16.31 -10.62 -15.85
CA LEU A 53 17.11 -10.16 -16.98
C LEU A 53 18.61 -10.34 -16.72
N LEU A 54 19.10 -9.99 -15.53
CA LEU A 54 20.52 -10.09 -15.18
C LEU A 54 21.01 -11.54 -15.11
N LEU A 55 20.16 -12.46 -14.63
CA LEU A 55 20.57 -13.85 -14.40
C LEU A 55 20.36 -14.74 -15.63
N PHE A 56 19.34 -14.49 -16.45
CA PHE A 56 18.91 -15.43 -17.49
C PHE A 56 18.99 -14.92 -18.93
N SER A 57 19.33 -13.64 -19.16
CA SER A 57 19.43 -13.08 -20.53
C SER A 57 20.46 -13.78 -21.41
N GLY A 58 21.56 -14.26 -20.84
CA GLY A 58 22.62 -14.99 -21.55
C GLY A 58 22.36 -16.49 -21.74
N SER A 59 21.21 -17.01 -21.30
CA SER A 59 20.90 -18.43 -21.39
C SER A 59 20.53 -18.84 -22.81
N SER A 60 21.15 -19.90 -23.33
CA SER A 60 20.79 -20.51 -24.62
C SER A 60 19.55 -21.41 -24.56
N VAL A 61 18.92 -21.54 -23.39
CA VAL A 61 17.74 -22.39 -23.20
C VAL A 61 16.52 -21.71 -23.81
N THR A 62 15.72 -22.49 -24.55
CA THR A 62 14.45 -22.06 -25.12
C THR A 62 13.30 -22.88 -24.57
N VAL A 63 12.17 -22.23 -24.31
CA VAL A 63 10.93 -22.82 -23.78
C VAL A 63 9.77 -22.34 -24.63
N LEU A 64 8.99 -23.27 -25.18
CA LEU A 64 7.86 -22.98 -26.09
C LEU A 64 8.25 -22.09 -27.30
N GLY A 65 9.50 -22.17 -27.74
CA GLY A 65 10.04 -21.36 -28.84
C GLY A 65 10.57 -19.98 -28.45
N PHE A 66 10.47 -19.60 -27.18
CA PHE A 66 11.02 -18.34 -26.66
C PHE A 66 12.32 -18.56 -25.87
N PRO A 67 13.25 -17.60 -25.85
CA PRO A 67 14.33 -17.57 -24.88
C PRO A 67 13.81 -17.67 -23.45
N LEU A 68 14.54 -18.39 -22.59
CA LEU A 68 14.14 -18.66 -21.20
C LEU A 68 13.73 -17.39 -20.42
N TRP A 69 14.50 -16.31 -20.53
CA TRP A 69 14.23 -15.08 -19.80
C TRP A 69 12.89 -14.45 -20.18
N ILE A 70 12.49 -14.52 -21.46
CA ILE A 70 11.19 -14.01 -21.93
C ILE A 70 10.06 -14.85 -21.34
N PHE A 71 10.21 -16.19 -21.36
CA PHE A 71 9.20 -17.07 -20.80
C PHE A 71 8.99 -16.82 -19.29
N LEU A 72 10.08 -16.66 -18.54
CA LEU A 72 10.03 -16.33 -17.13
C LEU A 72 9.43 -14.94 -16.88
N GLU A 73 9.73 -13.96 -17.73
CA GLU A 73 9.19 -12.61 -17.65
C GLU A 73 7.67 -12.58 -17.82
N ILE A 74 7.13 -13.34 -18.77
CA ILE A 74 5.68 -13.51 -18.93
C ILE A 74 5.08 -14.11 -17.66
N GLY A 75 5.71 -15.13 -17.08
CA GLY A 75 5.27 -15.74 -15.82
C GLY A 75 5.25 -14.75 -14.65
N LEU A 76 6.28 -13.92 -14.52
CA LEU A 76 6.36 -12.88 -13.50
C LEU A 76 5.26 -11.83 -13.67
N ILE A 77 4.97 -11.40 -14.91
CA ILE A 77 3.90 -10.44 -15.19
C ILE A 77 2.53 -11.03 -14.81
N ILE A 78 2.25 -12.27 -15.20
CA ILE A 78 1.00 -12.96 -14.84
C ILE A 78 0.87 -13.06 -13.31
N GLY A 79 1.95 -13.48 -12.62
CA GLY A 79 1.99 -13.53 -11.16
C GLY A 79 1.73 -12.18 -10.51
N PHE A 80 2.27 -11.09 -11.07
CA PHE A 80 2.04 -9.74 -10.58
C PHE A 80 0.58 -9.30 -10.76
N VAL A 81 -0.04 -9.59 -11.91
CA VAL A 81 -1.46 -9.31 -12.13
C VAL A 81 -2.32 -10.03 -11.07
N VAL A 82 -2.04 -11.31 -10.80
CA VAL A 82 -2.75 -12.06 -9.76
C VAL A 82 -2.55 -11.42 -8.38
N MET A 83 -1.33 -11.02 -8.05
CA MET A 83 -1.02 -10.31 -6.80
C MET A 83 -1.80 -8.99 -6.68
N VAL A 84 -1.88 -8.19 -7.75
CA VAL A 84 -2.65 -6.94 -7.77
C VAL A 84 -4.14 -7.20 -7.53
N ILE A 85 -4.70 -8.23 -8.14
CA ILE A 85 -6.10 -8.64 -7.91
C ILE A 85 -6.32 -9.00 -6.43
N ILE A 86 -5.40 -9.76 -5.83
CA ILE A 86 -5.48 -10.14 -4.41
C ILE A 86 -5.41 -8.90 -3.52
N LEU A 87 -4.49 -7.98 -3.77
CA LEU A 87 -4.36 -6.74 -3.00
C LEU A 87 -5.62 -5.88 -3.10
N ALA A 88 -6.15 -5.69 -4.31
CA ALA A 88 -7.38 -4.92 -4.52
C ALA A 88 -8.60 -5.57 -3.85
N THR A 89 -8.68 -6.90 -3.87
CA THR A 89 -9.83 -7.63 -3.34
C THR A 89 -9.79 -7.74 -1.81
N PHE A 90 -8.62 -7.96 -1.22
CA PHE A 90 -8.53 -8.33 0.20
C PHE A 90 -7.80 -7.31 1.08
N VAL A 91 -6.95 -6.46 0.53
CA VAL A 91 -6.13 -5.53 1.32
C VAL A 91 -6.70 -4.12 1.29
N TYR A 92 -7.05 -3.61 0.11
CA TYR A 92 -7.63 -2.25 0.02
C TYR A 92 -9.07 -2.25 0.53
N GLN A 93 -9.38 -1.25 1.35
CA GLN A 93 -10.75 -0.98 1.77
C GLN A 93 -11.24 0.28 1.08
N ASP A 94 -12.52 0.26 0.75
CA ASP A 94 -13.18 1.42 0.17
C ASP A 94 -13.39 2.47 1.26
N MET A 95 -13.18 3.74 0.91
CA MET A 95 -13.23 4.85 1.86
C MET A 95 -14.13 5.94 1.33
N ASP A 96 -15.06 6.41 2.17
CA ASP A 96 -15.91 7.54 1.84
C ASP A 96 -15.14 8.88 2.00
N ILE A 97 -15.30 9.75 1.00
CA ILE A 97 -14.64 11.06 0.87
C ILE A 97 -15.46 12.15 1.58
N THR A 98 -16.66 11.81 2.09
CA THR A 98 -17.51 12.73 2.85
C THR A 98 -16.80 13.23 4.13
N PRO A 99 -17.00 14.51 4.55
CA PRO A 99 -16.35 15.07 5.73
C PRO A 99 -16.53 14.25 7.02
N ASP A 100 -17.70 13.64 7.19
CA ASP A 100 -18.08 12.75 8.30
C ASP A 100 -17.99 11.25 7.95
N GLY A 101 -17.18 10.88 6.94
CA GLY A 101 -17.11 9.52 6.41
C GLY A 101 -16.50 8.51 7.39
N GLU A 102 -17.25 7.44 7.69
CA GLU A 102 -16.80 6.31 8.51
C GLU A 102 -16.05 5.26 7.67
N LEU A 103 -15.13 4.51 8.31
CA LEU A 103 -14.49 3.35 7.70
C LEU A 103 -15.47 2.17 7.66
N HIS A 104 -16.02 1.88 6.48
CA HIS A 104 -16.85 0.71 6.29
C HIS A 104 -15.98 -0.56 6.35
N LYS A 105 -16.10 -1.35 7.42
CA LYS A 105 -15.55 -2.72 7.44
C LYS A 105 -16.18 -3.50 6.30
N LYS A 106 -15.34 -4.03 5.40
CA LYS A 106 -15.75 -4.98 4.34
C LYS A 106 -16.53 -6.14 4.99
N GLN A 107 -17.84 -6.20 4.79
CA GLN A 107 -18.60 -7.43 4.97
C GLN A 107 -18.19 -8.35 3.83
N ASN A 108 -17.49 -9.44 4.14
CA ASN A 108 -17.25 -10.52 3.19
C ASN A 108 -18.62 -11.02 2.69
N GLN A 109 -18.94 -10.69 1.44
CA GLN A 109 -19.94 -11.42 0.66
C GLN A 109 -19.28 -12.63 0.01
#